data_AF-A0A2E8CS81-F1
#
_entry.id   AF-A0A2E8CS81-F1
#
_cell.length_a   1.000
_cell.length_b   1.000
_cell.length_c   1.000
_cell.angle_alpha   90.00
_cell.angle_beta   90.00
_cell.angle_gamma   90.00
#
_symmetry.space_group_name_H-M   'P 1'
#
loop_
_entity.id
_entity.type
_entity.pdbx_description
1 polymer ?
#
loop_
_entity_poly.entity_id
_entity_poly.type
_entity_poly.pdbx_seq_one_letter_code
_entity_poly.pdbx_strand_id
1 'polypeptide(L)'
;MSEAHSESLELIRESVVNPEIFEKFAIFLGGAELVDFDRLFENVDHTDYSLGDWIEAMVAFDVWLEEAGVEKRPFSEMAGYIHCCTLAAPQTVGSASLKSLVIQALMDFGFDAGADPQL
;
A
#
# COMPACT_ATOMS: atom_id res chain seq x y z
N MET A 1 -7.56 15.16 14.98
CA MET A 1 -6.43 14.23 14.84
C MET A 1 -5.91 13.93 16.23
N SER A 2 -5.87 12.66 16.62
CA SER A 2 -5.26 12.23 17.88
C SER A 2 -3.72 12.28 17.78
N GLU A 3 -3.05 12.28 18.92
CA GLU A 3 -1.58 12.26 19.04
C GLU A 3 -0.95 11.08 18.26
N ALA A 4 -1.57 9.90 18.34
CA ALA A 4 -1.13 8.68 17.63
C ALA A 4 -1.15 8.80 16.10
N HIS A 5 -2.11 9.56 15.54
CA HIS A 5 -2.16 9.81 14.09
C HIS A 5 -1.00 10.71 13.63
N SER A 6 -0.57 11.64 14.49
CA SER A 6 0.57 12.52 14.22
C SER A 6 1.88 11.74 14.22
N GLU A 7 2.08 10.85 15.18
CA GLU A 7 3.28 10.02 15.30
C GLU A 7 3.43 9.04 14.13
N SER A 8 2.33 8.39 13.72
CA SER A 8 2.32 7.49 12.56
C SER A 8 2.71 8.23 11.26
N LEU A 9 2.20 9.45 11.07
CA LEU A 9 2.53 10.28 9.91
C LEU A 9 4.00 10.73 9.91
N GLU A 10 4.59 11.00 11.07
CA GLU A 10 6.02 11.31 11.17
C GLU A 10 6.88 10.11 10.79
N LEU A 11 6.55 8.92 11.29
CA LEU A 11 7.27 7.69 10.94
C LEU A 11 7.20 7.39 9.43
N ILE A 12 6.01 7.55 8.83
CA ILE A 12 5.80 7.43 7.38
C ILE A 12 6.69 8.43 6.65
N ARG A 13 6.70 9.70 7.08
CA ARG A 13 7.52 10.75 6.48
C ARG A 13 9.01 10.43 6.52
N GLU A 14 9.51 9.90 7.64
CA GLU A 14 10.91 9.51 7.81
C GLU A 14 11.30 8.31 6.94
N SER A 15 10.34 7.41 6.70
CA SER A 15 10.56 6.18 5.94
C SER A 15 10.51 6.37 4.43
N VAL A 16 9.89 7.45 3.95
CA VAL A 16 9.80 7.76 2.52
C VAL A 16 10.94 8.69 2.10
N VAL A 17 11.79 8.19 1.20
CA VAL A 17 12.92 8.97 0.65
C VAL A 17 12.44 10.05 -0.34
N ASN A 18 11.40 9.77 -1.12
CA ASN A 18 10.90 10.67 -2.15
C ASN A 18 9.71 11.51 -1.62
N PRO A 19 9.85 12.85 -1.48
CA PRO A 19 8.79 13.70 -0.95
C PRO A 19 7.49 13.67 -1.77
N GLU A 20 7.56 13.44 -3.09
CA GLU A 20 6.36 13.33 -3.94
C GLU A 20 5.54 12.08 -3.59
N ILE A 21 6.21 10.97 -3.26
CA ILE A 21 5.54 9.74 -2.83
C ILE A 21 4.82 10.00 -1.50
N PHE A 22 5.47 10.70 -0.57
CA PHE A 22 4.85 11.07 0.70
C PHE A 22 3.62 11.97 0.51
N GLU A 23 3.69 12.98 -0.37
CA GLU A 23 2.56 13.87 -0.65
C GLU A 23 1.37 13.11 -1.24
N LYS A 24 1.60 12.22 -2.21
CA LYS A 24 0.56 11.36 -2.78
C LYS A 24 -0.04 10.44 -1.72
N PHE A 25 0.80 9.82 -0.90
CA PHE A 25 0.35 8.98 0.18
C PHE A 25 -0.48 9.76 1.22
N ALA A 26 -0.07 10.97 1.59
CA ALA A 26 -0.81 11.81 2.52
C ALA A 26 -2.19 12.23 1.99
N ILE A 27 -2.32 12.47 0.68
CA ILE A 27 -3.62 12.72 0.04
C ILE A 27 -4.50 11.47 0.11
N PHE A 28 -3.94 10.31 -0.26
CA PHE A 28 -4.61 9.02 -0.19
C PHE A 28 -5.07 8.67 1.24
N LEU A 29 -4.24 8.97 2.26
CA LEU A 29 -4.57 8.79 3.68
C LEU A 29 -5.69 9.69 4.19
N GLY A 30 -6.10 10.73 3.45
CA GLY A 30 -7.21 11.61 3.84
C GLY A 30 -8.54 10.87 4.07
N GLY A 31 -8.65 9.61 3.62
CA GLY A 31 -9.79 8.72 3.88
C GLY A 31 -9.49 7.49 4.73
N ALA A 32 -8.30 7.34 5.32
CA ALA A 32 -7.89 6.18 6.11
C ALA A 32 -8.16 6.37 7.62
N GLU A 33 -8.50 5.29 8.32
CA GLU A 33 -8.73 5.28 9.77
C GLU A 33 -7.48 4.82 10.54
N LEU A 34 -7.38 5.11 11.85
CA LEU A 34 -6.24 4.68 12.69
C LEU A 34 -5.97 3.17 12.63
N VAL A 35 -7.04 2.37 12.56
CA VAL A 35 -6.95 0.90 12.44
C VAL A 35 -6.29 0.44 11.13
N ASP A 36 -6.36 1.27 10.08
CA ASP A 36 -5.70 0.98 8.80
C ASP A 36 -4.18 1.11 8.92
N PHE A 37 -3.68 2.04 9.75
CA PHE A 37 -2.25 2.19 10.01
C PHE A 37 -1.67 1.03 10.82
N ASP A 38 -2.37 0.60 11.89
CA ASP A 38 -1.92 -0.54 12.70
C ASP A 38 -1.75 -1.81 11.84
N ARG A 39 -2.72 -2.05 10.94
CA ARG A 39 -2.66 -3.17 9.98
C ARG A 39 -1.53 -3.01 8.96
N LEU A 40 -1.27 -1.79 8.49
CA LEU A 40 -0.15 -1.54 7.60
C LEU A 40 1.17 -1.90 8.29
N PHE A 41 1.39 -1.43 9.52
CA PHE A 41 2.61 -1.73 10.27
C PHE A 41 2.76 -3.22 10.57
N GLU A 42 1.69 -3.89 10.98
CA GLU A 42 1.69 -5.35 11.19
C GLU A 42 2.09 -6.08 9.91
N ASN A 43 1.50 -5.71 8.77
CA ASN A 43 1.84 -6.32 7.48
C ASN A 43 3.29 -6.06 7.06
N VAL A 44 3.82 -4.86 7.32
CA VAL A 44 5.23 -4.52 7.05
C VAL A 44 6.15 -5.42 7.88
N ASP A 45 5.90 -5.52 9.18
CA ASP A 45 6.71 -6.33 10.13
C ASP A 45 6.74 -7.82 9.78
N HIS A 46 5.73 -8.32 9.06
CA HIS A 46 5.66 -9.70 8.59
C HIS A 46 6.35 -9.95 7.24
N THR A 47 7.03 -8.96 6.68
CA THR A 47 7.69 -9.07 5.36
C THR A 47 9.13 -8.57 5.38
N ASP A 48 9.91 -8.95 4.37
CA ASP A 48 11.28 -8.44 4.17
C ASP A 48 11.31 -7.03 3.52
N TYR A 49 10.15 -6.42 3.30
CA TYR A 49 10.02 -5.10 2.66
C TYR A 49 9.90 -3.99 3.70
N SER A 50 10.57 -2.87 3.47
CA SER A 50 10.52 -1.73 4.39
C SER A 50 9.17 -0.99 4.31
N LEU A 51 8.85 -0.20 5.33
CA LEU A 51 7.69 0.69 5.29
C LEU A 51 7.72 1.63 4.06
N GLY A 52 8.91 2.08 3.64
CA GLY A 52 9.07 2.88 2.44
C GLY A 52 8.69 2.13 1.16
N ASP A 53 9.06 0.85 1.05
CA ASP A 53 8.67 -0.01 -0.08
C ASP A 53 7.14 -0.20 -0.14
N TRP A 54 6.52 -0.38 1.03
CA TRP A 54 5.07 -0.51 1.16
C TRP A 54 4.34 0.77 0.75
N ILE A 55 4.79 1.93 1.22
CA ILE A 55 4.21 3.22 0.85
C ILE A 55 4.37 3.45 -0.66
N GLU A 56 5.55 3.18 -1.22
CA GLU A 56 5.76 3.29 -2.67
C GLU A 56 4.80 2.37 -3.45
N ALA A 57 4.62 1.14 -2.99
CA ALA A 57 3.70 0.19 -3.61
C ALA A 57 2.23 0.63 -3.50
N MET A 58 1.80 1.13 -2.35
CA MET A 58 0.43 1.65 -2.16
C MET A 58 0.15 2.83 -3.08
N VAL A 59 1.09 3.78 -3.20
CA VAL A 59 0.95 4.92 -4.11
C VAL A 59 0.92 4.47 -5.56
N ALA A 60 1.78 3.52 -5.96
CA ALA A 60 1.77 2.99 -7.32
C ALA A 60 0.44 2.29 -7.66
N PHE A 61 -0.14 1.58 -6.69
CA PHE A 61 -1.44 0.95 -6.83
C PHE A 61 -2.57 2.00 -6.91
N ASP A 62 -2.57 3.02 -6.05
CA ASP A 62 -3.54 4.12 -6.11
C ASP A 62 -3.55 4.81 -7.48
N VAL A 63 -2.35 5.11 -8.02
CA VAL A 63 -2.18 5.66 -9.37
C VAL A 63 -2.70 4.70 -10.44
N TRP A 64 -2.42 3.41 -10.34
CA TRP A 64 -2.94 2.42 -11.30
C TRP A 64 -4.47 2.41 -11.34
N LEU A 65 -5.13 2.53 -10.17
CA LEU A 65 -6.59 2.63 -10.09
C LEU A 65 -7.11 3.97 -10.64
N GLU A 66 -6.36 5.06 -10.46
CA GLU A 66 -6.69 6.38 -11.01
C GLU A 66 -6.64 6.38 -12.54
N GLU A 67 -5.58 5.82 -13.11
CA GLU A 67 -5.43 5.64 -14.56
C GLU A 67 -6.51 4.74 -15.15
N ALA A 68 -7.01 3.76 -14.38
CA ALA A 68 -8.14 2.91 -14.75
C ALA A 68 -9.51 3.60 -14.59
N GLY A 69 -9.58 4.83 -14.07
CA GLY A 69 -10.82 5.56 -13.84
C GLY A 69 -11.69 4.96 -12.71
N VAL A 70 -11.11 4.13 -11.84
CA VAL A 70 -11.79 3.64 -10.65
C VAL A 70 -11.91 4.81 -9.68
N GLU A 71 -13.06 5.02 -9.02
CA GLU A 71 -13.20 6.10 -8.03
C GLU A 71 -12.95 5.61 -6.59
N LYS A 72 -13.26 4.33 -6.32
CA LYS A 72 -13.10 3.75 -4.98
C LYS A 72 -11.64 3.39 -4.70
N ARG A 73 -11.14 3.81 -3.55
CA ARG A 73 -9.77 3.57 -3.06
C ARG A 73 -9.80 2.91 -1.67
N PRO A 74 -10.11 1.61 -1.61
CA PRO A 74 -10.26 0.93 -0.34
C PRO A 74 -8.89 0.58 0.26
N PHE A 75 -8.44 1.36 1.25
CA PHE A 75 -7.09 1.23 1.83
C PHE A 75 -6.79 -0.18 2.33
N SER A 76 -7.68 -0.74 3.16
CA SER A 76 -7.52 -2.05 3.78
C SER A 76 -7.39 -3.17 2.72
N GLU A 77 -8.21 -3.16 1.68
CA GLU A 77 -8.21 -4.14 0.61
C GLU A 77 -6.96 -4.01 -0.28
N MET A 78 -6.51 -2.78 -0.54
CA MET A 78 -5.25 -2.53 -1.24
C MET A 78 -4.06 -3.05 -0.44
N ALA A 79 -4.00 -2.77 0.87
CA ALA A 79 -2.96 -3.27 1.75
C ALA A 79 -2.95 -4.81 1.82
N GLY A 80 -4.14 -5.43 1.91
CA GLY A 80 -4.28 -6.88 1.87
C GLY A 80 -3.79 -7.51 0.55
N TYR A 81 -4.09 -6.87 -0.58
CA TYR A 81 -3.58 -7.32 -1.88
C TYR A 81 -2.05 -7.26 -1.95
N ILE A 82 -1.44 -6.17 -1.44
CA ILE A 82 0.02 -6.03 -1.38
C ILE A 82 0.62 -7.13 -0.50
N HIS A 83 0.02 -7.41 0.65
CA HIS A 83 0.44 -8.53 1.51
C HIS A 83 0.37 -9.88 0.76
N CYS A 84 -0.71 -10.15 0.01
CA CYS A 84 -0.80 -11.35 -0.81
C CYS A 84 0.32 -11.42 -1.86
N CYS A 85 0.72 -10.28 -2.44
CA CYS A 85 1.84 -10.23 -3.36
C CYS A 85 3.14 -10.66 -2.67
N THR A 86 3.42 -10.16 -1.45
CA THR A 86 4.65 -10.53 -0.72
C THR A 86 4.70 -12.02 -0.38
N LEU A 87 3.56 -12.64 -0.08
CA LEU A 87 3.47 -14.10 0.17
C LEU A 87 3.67 -14.93 -1.11
N ALA A 88 3.26 -14.41 -2.26
CA ALA A 88 3.41 -15.08 -3.56
C ALA A 88 4.77 -14.84 -4.22
N ALA A 89 5.57 -13.91 -3.69
CA ALA A 89 6.88 -13.57 -4.23
C ALA A 89 7.82 -14.79 -4.19
N PRO A 90 8.51 -15.13 -5.30
CA PRO A 90 9.50 -16.20 -5.26
C PRO A 90 10.67 -15.78 -4.37
N GLN A 91 11.01 -16.63 -3.39
CA GLN A 91 12.12 -16.47 -2.42
C GLN A 91 13.50 -16.19 -3.05
N THR A 92 13.62 -16.23 -4.38
CA THR A 92 14.86 -16.12 -5.15
C THR A 92 15.00 -14.81 -5.93
N VAL A 93 14.01 -13.91 -5.96
CA VAL A 93 14.10 -12.65 -6.71
C VAL A 93 14.66 -11.56 -5.80
N GLY A 94 15.96 -11.65 -5.51
CA GLY A 94 16.69 -10.70 -4.64
C GLY A 94 16.89 -9.28 -5.22
N SER A 95 15.96 -8.75 -6.01
CA SER A 95 16.06 -7.41 -6.59
C SER A 95 14.75 -6.74 -7.04
N ALA A 96 13.61 -7.42 -6.98
CA ALA A 96 12.34 -6.80 -7.39
C ALA A 96 11.80 -5.94 -6.24
N SER A 97 11.60 -4.64 -6.49
CA SER A 97 10.92 -3.77 -5.52
C SER A 97 9.48 -4.21 -5.32
N LEU A 98 8.93 -3.98 -4.12
CA LEU A 98 7.54 -4.33 -3.81
C LEU A 98 6.56 -3.68 -4.81
N LYS A 99 6.83 -2.42 -5.19
CA LYS A 99 6.10 -1.75 -6.27
C LYS A 99 6.06 -2.56 -7.56
N SER A 100 7.20 -3.08 -8.03
CA SER A 100 7.25 -3.80 -9.30
C SER A 100 6.45 -5.11 -9.23
N LEU A 101 6.52 -5.80 -8.10
CA LEU A 101 5.74 -7.01 -7.81
C LEU A 101 4.24 -6.72 -7.86
N VAL A 102 3.80 -5.66 -7.18
CA VAL A 102 2.39 -5.26 -7.11
C VAL A 102 1.87 -4.82 -8.48
N ILE A 103 2.61 -3.99 -9.22
CA ILE A 103 2.22 -3.58 -10.57
C ILE A 103 2.11 -4.79 -11.50
N GLN A 104 3.05 -5.74 -11.42
CA GLN A 104 2.96 -6.98 -12.21
C GLN A 104 1.70 -7.79 -11.85
N ALA A 105 1.42 -7.98 -10.56
CA ALA A 105 0.22 -8.68 -10.11
C ALA A 105 -1.07 -7.99 -10.59
N LEU A 106 -1.13 -6.65 -10.55
CA LEU A 106 -2.28 -5.88 -11.04
C LEU A 106 -2.48 -6.04 -12.54
N MET A 107 -1.40 -6.09 -13.32
CA MET A 107 -1.49 -6.36 -14.76
C MET A 107 -1.96 -7.79 -15.06
N ASP A 108 -1.54 -8.77 -14.26
CA ASP A 108 -1.84 -10.18 -14.49
C ASP A 108 -3.24 -10.59 -13.99
N PHE A 109 -3.68 -10.04 -12.85
CA PHE A 109 -4.87 -10.48 -12.13
C PHE A 109 -5.93 -9.38 -11.94
N GLY A 110 -5.55 -8.11 -12.09
CA GLY A 110 -6.42 -6.97 -11.83
C GLY A 110 -6.74 -6.76 -10.35
N PHE A 111 -7.64 -5.81 -10.11
CA PHE A 111 -8.23 -5.53 -8.80
C PHE A 111 -9.65 -5.00 -8.98
N ASP A 112 -10.59 -5.53 -8.20
CA ASP A 112 -11.97 -5.06 -8.17
C ASP A 112 -12.26 -4.39 -6.82
N ALA A 113 -12.30 -3.06 -6.81
CA ALA A 113 -12.63 -2.27 -5.63
C ALA A 113 -14.07 -2.48 -5.15
N GLY A 114 -14.93 -3.13 -5.95
CA GLY A 114 -16.35 -3.35 -5.70
C GLY A 114 -16.72 -4.77 -5.26
N ALA A 115 -15.76 -5.69 -5.11
CA ALA A 115 -16.07 -7.04 -4.64
C ALA A 115 -16.55 -6.98 -3.17
N ASP A 116 -17.86 -7.14 -2.99
CA ASP A 116 -18.47 -7.38 -1.68
C ASP A 116 -17.79 -8.62 -1.07
N PRO A 117 -17.23 -8.58 0.16
CA PRO A 117 -16.54 -9.72 0.76
C PRO A 117 -17.48 -10.91 1.11
N GLN A 118 -18.64 -11.02 0.47
CA GLN A 118 -19.66 -12.04 0.71
C GLN A 118 -20.10 -12.70 -0.60
N LEU A 119 -19.22 -13.52 -1.19
CA LEU A 119 -19.63 -14.64 -2.04
C LEU A 119 -18.83 -15.89 -1.67
#